data_AF-A0A4Y2V165-F1
#
_entry.id   AF-A0A4Y2V165-F1
#
_cell.length_a   1.000
_cell.length_b   1.000
_cell.length_c   1.000
_cell.angle_alpha   90.00
_cell.angle_beta   90.00
_cell.angle_gamma   90.00
#
_symmetry.space_group_name_H-M   'P 1'
#
loop_
_entity.id
_entity.type
_entity.pdbx_description
1 polymer ?
#
loop_
_entity_poly.entity_id
_entity_poly.type
_entity_poly.pdbx_seq_one_letter_code
_entity_poly.pdbx_strand_id
1 'polypeptide(L)'
;MEVDIDIFVGNNTLLDPEIYEMWLSGQQATDGATMLINGSLKDFDIDYGMLLSDVLDHYRTFQMLERLLHYPKRLTEQWIFQIAPSIQRMLIERYDSIVFFVI
;
A
#
# COMPACT_ATOMS: atom_id res chain seq x y z
N MET A 1 -12.71 -33.54 -14.30
CA MET A 1 -12.53 -32.08 -14.35
C MET A 1 -11.58 -31.75 -13.22
N GLU A 2 -10.29 -31.69 -13.53
CA GLU A 2 -9.33 -31.09 -12.60
C GLU A 2 -9.64 -29.61 -12.56
N VAL A 3 -10.05 -29.14 -11.38
CA VAL A 3 -10.13 -27.72 -11.10
C VAL A 3 -8.68 -27.28 -11.00
N ASP A 4 -8.21 -26.62 -12.06
CA ASP A 4 -6.91 -25.95 -12.08
C ASP A 4 -7.05 -24.75 -11.13
N ILE A 5 -6.78 -25.01 -9.84
CA ILE A 5 -6.70 -23.96 -8.85
C ILE A 5 -5.33 -23.33 -9.09
N ASP A 6 -5.32 -22.27 -9.88
CA ASP A 6 -4.19 -21.35 -10.02
C ASP A 6 -3.97 -20.67 -8.65
N ILE A 7 -3.32 -21.39 -7.74
CA ILE A 7 -2.77 -20.82 -6.51
C ILE A 7 -1.53 -20.05 -6.97
N PHE A 8 -1.73 -18.82 -7.44
CA PHE A 8 -0.64 -17.86 -7.49
C PHE A 8 -0.19 -17.63 -6.06
N VAL A 9 0.87 -18.34 -5.64
CA VAL A 9 1.72 -17.95 -4.52
C VAL A 9 2.52 -16.73 -4.97
N GLY A 10 1.81 -15.66 -5.30
CA GLY A 10 2.39 -14.33 -5.39
C GLY A 10 2.63 -13.92 -3.96
N ASN A 11 3.77 -14.30 -3.40
CA ASN A 11 4.23 -13.83 -2.10
C ASN A 11 4.64 -12.34 -2.18
N ASN A 12 3.99 -11.57 -3.06
CA ASN A 12 4.17 -10.15 -3.21
C ASN A 12 3.30 -9.43 -2.18
N THR A 13 3.88 -8.49 -1.42
CA THR A 13 3.11 -7.61 -0.55
C THR A 13 2.10 -6.85 -1.41
N LEU A 14 0.81 -7.16 -1.23
CA LEU A 14 -0.27 -6.41 -1.85
C LEU A 14 -0.32 -5.04 -1.16
N LEU A 15 -0.11 -3.99 -1.94
CA LEU A 15 -0.19 -2.62 -1.47
C LEU A 15 -1.31 -1.94 -2.24
N ASP A 16 -2.27 -1.40 -1.52
CA ASP A 16 -3.35 -0.63 -2.12
C ASP A 16 -2.88 0.79 -2.50
N PRO A 17 -2.91 1.18 -3.79
CA PRO A 17 -2.52 2.51 -4.23
C PRO A 17 -3.39 3.64 -3.66
N GLU A 18 -4.68 3.40 -3.39
CA GLU A 18 -5.60 4.37 -2.81
C GLU A 18 -5.19 4.66 -1.36
N ILE A 19 -4.91 3.61 -0.57
CA ILE A 19 -4.43 3.75 0.82
C ILE A 19 -3.06 4.42 0.85
N TYR A 20 -2.20 4.15 -0.14
CA TYR A 20 -0.90 4.80 -0.24
C TYR A 20 -1.02 6.31 -0.49
N GLU A 21 -1.94 6.75 -1.34
CA GLU A 21 -2.22 8.17 -1.57
C GLU A 21 -2.77 8.86 -0.31
N MET A 22 -3.67 8.21 0.43
CA MET A 22 -4.16 8.73 1.71
C MET A 22 -3.00 8.93 2.70
N TRP A 23 -2.13 7.92 2.84
CA TRP A 23 -0.96 7.99 3.69
C TRP A 23 -0.02 9.14 3.28
N LEU A 24 0.28 9.24 1.99
CA LEU A 24 1.12 10.29 1.41
C LEU A 24 0.56 11.70 1.63
N SER A 25 -0.76 11.86 1.60
CA SER A 25 -1.44 13.13 1.87
C SER A 25 -1.49 13.49 3.37
N GLY A 26 -0.99 12.61 4.25
CA GLY A 26 -0.98 12.81 5.70
C GLY A 26 -2.33 12.55 6.37
N GLN A 27 -3.28 11.90 5.70
CA GLN A 27 -4.56 11.54 6.29
C GLN A 27 -4.41 10.45 7.35
N GLN A 28 -5.21 10.53 8.43
CA GLN A 28 -5.21 9.48 9.45
C GLN A 28 -5.88 8.21 8.93
N ALA A 29 -5.42 7.05 9.40
CA ALA A 29 -5.97 5.75 9.04
C ALA A 29 -7.48 5.62 9.30
N THR A 30 -7.98 6.26 10.36
CA THR A 30 -9.42 6.31 10.69
C THR A 30 -10.23 7.05 9.64
N ASP A 31 -9.69 8.16 9.14
CA ASP A 31 -10.34 9.00 8.14
C ASP A 31 -10.34 8.26 6.79
N GLY A 32 -9.21 7.63 6.44
CA GLY A 32 -9.09 6.79 5.25
C GLY A 32 -10.03 5.58 5.26
N ALA A 33 -10.10 4.83 6.37
CA ALA A 33 -11.03 3.71 6.52
C ALA A 33 -12.50 4.16 6.40
N THR A 34 -12.83 5.34 6.95
CA THR A 34 -14.16 5.94 6.82
C THR A 34 -14.46 6.36 5.37
N MET A 35 -13.47 6.85 4.62
CA MET A 35 -13.64 7.16 3.20
C MET A 35 -13.86 5.89 2.36
N LEU A 36 -13.08 4.84 2.61
CA LEU A 36 -13.22 3.56 1.90
C LEU A 36 -14.59 2.93 2.12
N ILE A 37 -15.05 2.83 3.38
CA ILE A 37 -16.33 2.20 3.71
C ILE A 37 -17.53 3.01 3.19
N ASN A 38 -17.40 4.33 3.04
CA ASN A 38 -18.47 5.18 2.50
C ASN A 38 -18.36 5.39 0.97
N GLY A 39 -17.25 4.99 0.37
CA GLY A 39 -16.92 5.17 -1.03
C GLY A 39 -16.78 3.82 -1.73
N SER A 40 -15.55 3.45 -2.08
CA SER A 40 -15.20 2.26 -2.86
C SER A 40 -15.77 0.95 -2.30
N LEU A 41 -15.96 0.86 -0.98
CA LEU A 41 -16.42 -0.33 -0.28
C LEU A 41 -17.86 -0.24 0.24
N LYS A 42 -18.61 0.81 -0.13
CA LYS A 42 -19.96 1.08 0.40
C LYS A 42 -20.97 -0.05 0.17
N ASP A 43 -20.85 -0.74 -0.95
CA ASP A 43 -21.78 -1.82 -1.31
C ASP A 43 -21.35 -3.19 -0.74
N PHE A 44 -20.25 -3.24 0.02
CA PHE A 44 -19.72 -4.45 0.64
C PHE A 44 -20.00 -4.44 2.15
N ASP A 45 -20.41 -5.59 2.68
CA ASP A 45 -20.61 -5.79 4.12
C ASP A 45 -19.26 -6.07 4.79
N ILE A 46 -18.50 -5.00 5.04
CA ILE A 46 -17.16 -5.06 5.63
C ILE A 46 -17.21 -4.58 7.08
N ASP A 47 -16.64 -5.38 7.97
CA ASP A 47 -16.44 -4.94 9.35
C ASP A 47 -15.46 -3.77 9.41
N TYR A 48 -15.92 -2.63 9.94
CA TYR A 48 -15.11 -1.42 10.03
C TYR A 48 -13.85 -1.61 10.88
N GLY A 49 -13.91 -2.44 11.93
CA GLY A 49 -12.76 -2.72 12.78
C GLY A 49 -11.67 -3.48 12.03
N MET A 50 -12.07 -4.46 11.23
CA MET A 50 -11.18 -5.23 10.35
C MET A 50 -10.58 -4.34 9.26
N LEU A 51 -11.39 -3.52 8.58
CA LEU A 51 -10.92 -2.56 7.58
C LEU A 51 -9.90 -1.57 8.16
N LEU A 52 -10.17 -1.03 9.35
CA LEU A 52 -9.26 -0.11 10.01
C LEU A 52 -7.94 -0.79 10.37
N SER A 53 -7.96 -2.05 10.82
CA SER A 53 -6.74 -2.82 11.08
C SER A 53 -5.91 -2.99 9.81
N ASP A 54 -6.55 -3.35 8.70
CA ASP A 54 -5.89 -3.51 7.40
C ASP A 54 -5.25 -2.19 6.92
N VAL A 55 -5.96 -1.07 7.05
CA VAL A 55 -5.44 0.26 6.70
C VAL A 55 -4.25 0.64 7.60
N LEU A 56 -4.31 0.33 8.90
CA LEU A 56 -3.20 0.56 9.82
C LEU A 56 -1.97 -0.29 9.49
N ASP A 57 -2.16 -1.54 9.08
CA ASP A 57 -1.06 -2.42 8.66
C ASP A 57 -0.41 -1.94 7.36
N HIS A 58 -1.20 -1.42 6.42
CA HIS A 58 -0.69 -0.74 5.23
C HIS A 58 0.14 0.49 5.61
N TYR A 59 -0.36 1.34 6.51
CA TYR A 59 0.36 2.54 6.97
C TYR A 59 1.70 2.19 7.63
N ARG A 60 1.74 1.16 8.48
CA ARG A 60 2.98 0.65 9.09
C ARG A 60 3.96 0.19 8.02
N THR A 61 3.46 -0.53 7.01
CA THR A 61 4.27 -0.99 5.87
C THR A 61 4.82 0.20 5.09
N PHE A 62 4.02 1.22 4.80
CA PHE A 62 4.48 2.44 4.11
C PHE A 62 5.53 3.20 4.91
N GLN A 63 5.39 3.33 6.23
CA GLN A 63 6.41 3.93 7.09
C GLN A 63 7.74 3.16 7.06
N MET A 64 7.68 1.82 6.99
CA MET A 64 8.88 1.00 6.83
C MET A 64 9.53 1.21 5.46
N LEU A 65 8.71 1.30 4.40
CA LEU A 65 9.16 1.53 3.03
C LEU A 65 9.70 2.94 2.82
N GLU A 66 9.14 3.97 3.45
CA GLU A 66 9.60 5.36 3.39
C GLU A 66 11.10 5.49 3.74
N ARG A 67 11.53 4.80 4.80
CA ARG A 67 12.94 4.75 5.21
C ARG A 67 13.85 4.16 4.12
N LEU A 68 13.32 3.28 3.27
CA LEU A 68 14.01 2.70 2.13
C LEU A 68 13.92 3.59 0.89
N LEU A 69 12.81 4.33 0.71
CA LEU A 69 12.63 5.29 -0.38
C LEU A 69 13.61 6.46 -0.31
N HIS A 70 14.01 6.89 0.89
CA HIS A 70 15.12 7.85 1.07
C HIS A 70 16.48 7.35 0.54
N TYR A 71 16.64 6.03 0.35
CA TYR A 71 17.86 5.40 -0.14
C TYR A 71 17.52 4.44 -1.29
N PRO A 72 17.15 4.94 -2.48
CA PRO A 72 16.54 4.13 -3.54
C PRO A 72 17.41 2.95 -4.00
N LYS A 73 18.75 3.06 -3.91
CA LYS A 73 19.68 1.95 -4.18
C LYS A 73 19.49 0.74 -3.27
N ARG A 74 18.97 0.92 -2.05
CA ARG A 74 18.71 -0.16 -1.08
C ARG A 74 17.35 -0.83 -1.32
N LEU A 75 16.39 -0.13 -1.92
CA LEU A 75 15.08 -0.70 -2.26
C LEU A 75 15.22 -1.78 -3.34
N THR A 76 16.06 -1.55 -4.35
CA THR A 76 16.32 -2.50 -5.44
C THR A 76 17.13 -3.72 -5.00
N GLU A 77 17.90 -3.61 -3.91
CA GLU A 77 18.79 -4.67 -3.40
C GLU A 77 18.21 -5.44 -2.21
N GLN A 78 17.16 -4.95 -1.54
CA GLN A 78 16.56 -5.62 -0.38
C GLN A 78 15.50 -6.66 -0.77
N TRP A 79 15.86 -7.93 -0.61
CA TRP A 79 15.00 -9.12 -0.74
C TRP A 79 13.93 -9.28 0.36
N ILE A 80 13.82 -8.33 1.31
CA ILE A 80 12.97 -8.48 2.51
C ILE A 80 11.49 -8.30 2.15
N PHE A 81 11.20 -7.42 1.20
CA PHE A 81 9.86 -7.25 0.65
C PHE A 81 9.84 -7.83 -0.75
N GLN A 82 9.19 -8.97 -0.90
CA GLN A 82 8.77 -9.44 -2.20
C GLN A 82 7.71 -8.45 -2.67
N ILE A 83 8.12 -7.42 -3.42
CA ILE A 83 7.22 -6.43 -4.03
C ILE A 83 7.51 -6.49 -5.51
N ALA A 84 6.44 -6.55 -6.32
CA ALA A 84 6.57 -6.57 -7.76
C ALA A 84 7.31 -5.31 -8.26
N PRO A 85 8.23 -5.42 -9.24
CA PRO A 85 8.98 -4.27 -9.75
C PRO A 85 8.12 -3.10 -10.23
N SER A 86 6.91 -3.38 -10.73
CA SER A 86 5.92 -2.36 -11.12
C SER A 86 5.44 -1.53 -9.94
N ILE A 87 5.17 -2.18 -8.80
CA ILE A 87 4.75 -1.52 -7.56
C ILE A 87 5.92 -0.73 -6.97
N GLN A 88 7.14 -1.26 -6.99
CA GLN A 88 8.33 -0.51 -6.55
C GLN A 88 8.48 0.80 -7.33
N ARG A 89 8.33 0.75 -8.66
CA ARG A 89 8.38 1.96 -9.50
C ARG A 89 7.29 2.95 -9.13
N MET A 90 6.05 2.48 -8.98
CA MET A 90 4.91 3.32 -8.57
C MET A 90 5.17 4.01 -7.22
N LEU A 91 5.70 3.29 -6.22
CA LEU A 91 6.02 3.83 -4.91
C LEU A 91 7.08 4.92 -4.99
N ILE A 92 8.16 4.69 -5.74
CA ILE A 92 9.24 5.67 -5.93
C ILE A 92 8.71 6.93 -6.64
N GLU A 93 8.03 6.76 -7.78
CA GLU A 93 7.55 7.89 -8.59
C GLU A 93 6.59 8.79 -7.82
N ARG A 94 5.66 8.20 -7.05
CA ARG A 94 4.69 8.95 -6.26
C ARG A 94 5.33 9.66 -5.06
N TYR A 95 6.27 9.01 -4.38
CA TYR A 95 6.99 9.62 -3.26
C TYR A 95 7.85 10.80 -3.71
N ASP A 96 8.66 10.64 -4.77
CA ASP A 96 9.49 11.70 -5.32
C ASP A 96 8.66 12.88 -5.81
N SER A 97 7.49 12.64 -6.41
CA SER A 97 6.59 13.70 -6.84
C SER A 97 6.11 14.59 -5.69
N ILE A 98 5.91 14.03 -4.50
CA ILE A 98 5.49 14.81 -3.32
C ILE A 98 6.67 15.57 -2.73
N VAL A 99 7.82 14.90 -2.57
CA VAL A 99 9.03 15.56 -2.07
C VAL A 99 9.43 16.74 -2.94
N PHE A 100 9.39 16.59 -4.27
CA PHE A 100 9.73 17.67 -5.20
C PHE A 100 8.72 18.83 -5.19
N PHE A 101 7.46 18.58 -4.81
CA PHE A 101 6.44 19.62 -4.69
C PHE A 101 6.56 20.45 -3.40
N VAL A 102 7.19 19.89 -2.36
CA VAL A 102 7.31 20.51 -1.03
C VAL A 102 8.61 21.33 -0.85
N ILE A 103 9.54 21.29 -1.81
CA ILE A 103 10.79 22.07 -1.86
C ILE A 103 10.62 23.29 -2.77
#